data_AF-A0A7C4LPH7-F1
#
_entry.id   AF-A0A7C4LPH7-F1
#
_cell.length_a   1.000
_cell.length_b   1.000
_cell.length_c   1.000
_cell.angle_alpha   90.00
_cell.angle_beta   90.00
_cell.angle_gamma   90.00
#
_symmetry.space_group_name_H-M   'P 1'
#
loop_
_entity.id
_entity.type
_entity.pdbx_description
1 polymer ?
#
loop_
_entity_poly.entity_id
_entity_poly.type
_entity_poly.pdbx_seq_one_letter_code
_entity_poly.pdbx_strand_id
1 'polypeptide(L)'
;MTMHNPGSWLTGLVCSVSLGIVFAAGGVAAQAPPSSASEPDDAPAEPLTSRQEAIALRYQRFETTLLQLAEYLRKTDPDRAELLVRALGKSKETRIPDQLRQIADLLRKDQLGDAIDSQEHVLSQMQLVLLLLQSEDRQDELEREKQRIQGLIKAVEKIIGKETDVRAATDRRAPADALGKQQQGIADDTGKLLDQIDAQDREKQAQQAQSAQRNGGKEQQGSTPRPDSGKPDGQPSEDQRPSDQPSPSQGQPSGEKSPPKDAPGSQSPADPARNQSPPESGRPSSPSGKPQQSSPSTPSPAPPSPGESPPDAGESPSAPPDSSNPPPDAGAPPAPQPTPGRKELEQARREMERAIEELKRQQHDKASDHQDQALAELHKAKERLEEILRQLREEEKELMLAALEARFRDMLARQLTVYNGTVGLASVPEAQRGDKHRGRSIELARNQDEIALLAAKSLTLLKEEGSSVAFPEAVVQIRDDMLTSARRLERADVGEVTQAIQKDIIEALEEILDALQKELEKTKDRKQQPQQPQQPQQPQDQPLVDALAELKMLRSLQYRVNRRTRQLGRLVEGEQAQDPDVIQQLQQLSVRQAKIQQTAADLAAGRNR
;
A
#
# COMPACT_ATOMS: atom_id res chain seq x y z
N MET A 1 2.28 -35.71 56.27
CA MET A 1 3.09 -34.92 57.21
C MET A 1 3.25 -33.53 56.60
N THR A 2 2.25 -32.65 56.80
CA THR A 2 2.18 -31.61 57.87
C THR A 2 3.17 -30.47 57.62
N MET A 3 2.67 -29.33 57.12
CA MET A 3 2.36 -28.08 57.87
C MET A 3 3.60 -27.18 58.01
N HIS A 4 3.62 -26.00 57.38
CA HIS A 4 3.13 -24.67 57.86
C HIS A 4 4.06 -23.97 58.88
N ASN A 5 4.45 -22.73 58.51
CA ASN A 5 4.67 -21.52 59.35
C ASN A 5 6.02 -21.35 60.12
N PRO A 6 6.32 -20.21 60.81
CA PRO A 6 6.38 -18.76 60.42
C PRO A 6 7.54 -17.96 61.13
N GLY A 7 7.55 -16.61 61.02
CA GLY A 7 8.11 -15.65 62.02
C GLY A 7 9.38 -14.90 61.60
N SER A 8 9.42 -13.57 61.42
CA SER A 8 9.26 -12.40 62.33
C SER A 8 10.38 -12.23 63.37
N TRP A 9 10.64 -10.95 63.75
CA TRP A 9 11.49 -10.36 64.81
C TRP A 9 12.83 -9.72 64.40
N LEU A 10 12.90 -8.38 64.37
CA LEU A 10 13.58 -7.57 65.42
C LEU A 10 13.48 -6.04 65.19
N THR A 11 13.14 -5.36 66.27
CA THR A 11 12.87 -3.92 66.49
C THR A 11 14.01 -3.20 67.20
N GLY A 12 14.10 -1.86 67.00
CA GLY A 12 14.72 -0.88 67.93
C GLY A 12 16.10 -0.36 67.49
N LEU A 13 16.46 0.93 67.56
CA LEU A 13 16.20 1.93 68.61
C LEU A 13 16.48 3.37 68.10
N VAL A 14 15.79 4.35 68.68
CA VAL A 14 15.81 5.82 68.45
C VAL A 14 16.51 6.56 69.63
N CYS A 15 16.85 7.85 69.42
CA CYS A 15 17.25 8.95 70.34
C CYS A 15 18.76 9.30 70.33
N SER A 16 19.24 10.56 70.31
CA SER A 16 18.70 11.82 70.90
C SER A 16 19.48 13.09 70.45
N VAL A 17 18.78 14.23 70.30
CA VAL A 17 19.02 15.62 70.86
C VAL A 17 20.36 16.35 70.58
N SER A 18 20.52 17.68 70.45
CA SER A 18 19.80 18.91 70.04
C SER A 18 20.80 20.08 70.23
N LEU A 19 20.52 21.21 69.56
CA LEU A 19 20.80 22.61 69.97
C LEU A 19 22.14 23.28 69.58
N GLY A 20 22.04 24.44 68.91
CA GLY A 20 23.16 25.23 68.36
C GLY A 20 23.49 26.52 69.12
N ILE A 21 24.28 27.41 68.48
CA ILE A 21 24.54 28.83 68.84
C ILE A 21 25.11 29.58 67.60
N VAL A 22 24.83 30.89 67.56
CA VAL A 22 24.99 31.92 66.51
C VAL A 22 26.20 32.86 66.74
N PHE A 23 26.63 33.61 65.70
CA PHE A 23 27.35 34.94 65.60
C PHE A 23 28.57 34.89 64.62
N ALA A 24 28.99 35.86 63.78
CA ALA A 24 28.64 37.26 63.46
C ALA A 24 29.33 37.76 62.13
N ALA A 25 28.76 38.81 61.49
CA ALA A 25 29.33 39.97 60.73
C ALA A 25 30.37 39.79 59.57
N GLY A 26 30.39 40.55 58.45
CA GLY A 26 29.56 41.64 57.90
C GLY A 26 30.18 42.32 56.63
N GLY A 27 29.30 42.87 55.76
CA GLY A 27 29.45 44.03 54.83
C GLY A 27 30.18 43.89 53.45
N VAL A 28 29.84 44.54 52.32
CA VAL A 28 28.72 45.35 51.74
C VAL A 28 28.97 45.39 50.22
N ALA A 29 27.96 45.12 49.35
CA ALA A 29 27.91 45.61 47.96
C ALA A 29 26.47 45.60 47.43
N ALA A 30 26.06 46.66 46.73
CA ALA A 30 24.69 46.94 46.34
C ALA A 30 24.16 46.06 45.19
N GLN A 31 22.96 45.48 45.35
CA GLN A 31 22.10 45.01 44.27
C GLN A 31 20.62 45.20 44.64
N ALA A 32 19.81 45.53 43.62
CA ALA A 32 18.38 45.82 43.64
C ALA A 32 17.54 44.75 44.40
N PRO A 33 16.36 45.09 44.94
CA PRO A 33 15.59 44.16 45.76
C PRO A 33 15.17 42.94 44.94
N PRO A 34 15.31 41.70 45.48
CA PRO A 34 14.71 40.53 44.88
C PRO A 34 13.19 40.67 45.02
N SER A 35 12.54 40.88 43.88
CA SER A 35 11.10 40.70 43.75
C SER A 35 10.80 39.24 44.10
N SER A 36 10.26 39.02 45.29
CA SER A 36 9.51 37.82 45.63
C SER A 36 8.23 37.82 44.79
N ALA A 37 8.37 37.39 43.54
CA ALA A 37 7.26 36.98 42.70
C ALA A 37 7.27 35.46 42.70
N SER A 38 6.52 34.91 43.64
CA SER A 38 5.77 33.66 43.58
C SER A 38 6.11 32.73 42.40
N GLU A 39 6.63 31.56 42.76
CA GLU A 39 6.42 30.32 42.01
C GLU A 39 4.94 30.25 41.55
N PRO A 40 4.65 29.75 40.33
CA PRO A 40 3.27 29.49 39.95
C PRO A 40 2.79 28.30 40.79
N ASP A 41 2.24 28.62 41.95
CA ASP A 41 1.52 27.71 42.82
C ASP A 41 0.25 27.22 42.08
N ASP A 42 0.13 25.90 41.98
CA ASP A 42 -1.06 25.10 41.69
C ASP A 42 -2.22 25.77 40.91
N ALA A 43 -2.21 25.60 39.57
CA ALA A 43 -3.47 25.37 38.88
C ALA A 43 -3.90 23.92 39.20
N PRO A 44 -5.14 23.66 39.67
CA PRO A 44 -5.57 22.30 39.95
C PRO A 44 -5.44 21.48 38.65
N ALA A 45 -4.56 20.48 38.66
CA ALA A 45 -4.47 19.54 37.55
C ALA A 45 -5.87 18.98 37.30
N GLU A 46 -6.46 19.31 36.14
CA GLU A 46 -7.79 18.78 35.80
C GLU A 46 -7.79 17.26 36.01
N PRO A 47 -8.80 16.71 36.71
CA PRO A 47 -8.84 15.29 36.99
C PRO A 47 -8.83 14.51 35.67
N LEU A 48 -8.04 13.43 35.61
CA LEU A 48 -7.82 12.62 34.40
C LEU A 48 -9.13 12.19 33.74
N THR A 49 -10.16 11.92 34.56
CA THR A 49 -11.53 11.64 34.12
C THR A 49 -12.11 12.76 33.24
N SER A 50 -12.00 14.03 33.64
CA SER A 50 -12.52 15.16 32.87
C SER A 50 -11.82 15.30 31.51
N ARG A 51 -10.52 15.06 31.47
CA ARG A 51 -9.76 15.04 30.21
C ARG A 51 -10.21 13.90 29.30
N GLN A 52 -10.43 12.72 29.85
CA GLN A 52 -10.92 11.56 29.11
C GLN A 52 -12.33 11.80 28.54
N GLU A 53 -13.24 12.39 29.32
CA GLU A 53 -14.57 12.79 28.85
C GLU A 53 -14.49 13.82 27.71
N ALA A 54 -13.56 14.79 27.81
CA ALA A 54 -13.32 15.75 26.75
C ALA A 54 -12.82 15.09 25.44
N ILE A 55 -11.97 14.07 25.54
CA ILE A 55 -11.50 13.29 24.38
C ILE A 55 -12.68 12.55 23.73
N ALA A 56 -13.55 11.90 24.52
CA ALA A 56 -14.74 11.22 24.01
C ALA A 56 -15.66 12.18 23.23
N LEU A 57 -15.89 13.39 23.76
CA LEU A 57 -16.68 14.43 23.09
C LEU A 57 -16.03 14.94 21.80
N ARG A 58 -14.71 15.16 21.80
CA ARG A 58 -13.97 15.56 20.59
C ARG A 58 -14.05 14.49 19.51
N TYR A 59 -13.94 13.22 19.89
CA TYR A 59 -14.04 12.11 18.95
C TYR A 59 -15.45 11.99 18.35
N GLN A 60 -16.50 12.17 19.15
CA GLN A 60 -17.88 12.21 18.65
C GLN A 60 -18.12 13.37 17.67
N ARG A 61 -17.51 14.54 17.94
CA ARG A 61 -17.53 15.66 16.98
C ARG A 61 -16.81 15.29 15.69
N PHE A 62 -15.64 14.65 15.79
CA PHE A 62 -14.91 14.14 14.63
C PHE A 62 -15.76 13.20 13.77
N GLU A 63 -16.47 12.23 14.35
CA GLU A 63 -17.41 11.37 13.60
C GLU A 63 -18.50 12.17 12.88
N THR A 64 -19.04 13.19 13.54
CA THR A 64 -20.07 14.06 12.95
C THR A 64 -19.51 14.86 11.78
N THR A 65 -18.29 15.39 11.92
CA THR A 65 -17.59 16.11 10.85
C THR A 65 -17.28 15.19 9.67
N LEU A 66 -16.85 13.94 9.90
CA LEU A 66 -16.64 12.96 8.82
C LEU A 66 -17.92 12.75 8.00
N LEU A 67 -19.07 12.62 8.67
CA LEU A 67 -20.36 12.45 7.99
C LEU A 67 -20.72 13.68 7.14
N GLN A 68 -20.61 14.88 7.73
CA GLN A 68 -20.92 16.13 7.03
C GLN A 68 -20.02 16.33 5.81
N LEU A 69 -18.73 16.02 5.96
CA LEU A 69 -17.76 16.10 4.88
C LEU A 69 -18.06 15.07 3.79
N ALA A 70 -18.45 13.86 4.15
CA ALA A 70 -18.87 12.84 3.19
C ALA A 70 -20.10 13.27 2.38
N GLU A 71 -21.12 13.82 3.04
CA GLU A 71 -22.31 14.33 2.36
C GLU A 71 -21.99 15.49 1.40
N TYR A 72 -21.08 16.38 1.82
CA TYR A 72 -20.60 17.47 0.98
C TYR A 72 -19.84 16.96 -0.25
N LEU A 73 -18.93 16.00 -0.06
CA LEU A 73 -18.10 15.46 -1.13
C LEU A 73 -18.84 14.53 -2.08
N ARG A 74 -20.00 13.98 -1.69
CA ARG A 74 -20.76 12.99 -2.48
C ARG A 74 -21.01 13.35 -3.95
N LYS A 75 -21.05 14.66 -4.29
CA LYS A 75 -21.25 15.14 -5.66
C LYS A 75 -19.97 15.54 -6.38
N THR A 76 -18.93 15.92 -5.64
CA THR A 76 -17.67 16.46 -6.18
C THR A 76 -16.55 15.43 -6.20
N ASP A 77 -16.58 14.48 -5.27
CA ASP A 77 -15.58 13.45 -5.02
C ASP A 77 -16.27 12.25 -4.33
N PRO A 78 -16.95 11.38 -5.10
CA PRO A 78 -17.76 10.28 -4.56
C PRO A 78 -16.91 9.22 -3.85
N ASP A 79 -15.69 8.99 -4.31
CA ASP A 79 -14.78 7.98 -3.76
C ASP A 79 -14.30 8.40 -2.37
N ARG A 80 -13.90 9.67 -2.22
CA ARG A 80 -13.54 10.23 -0.91
C ARG A 80 -14.72 10.33 0.05
N ALA A 81 -15.92 10.60 -0.46
CA ALA A 81 -17.14 10.53 0.35
C ALA A 81 -17.38 9.10 0.87
N GLU A 82 -17.19 8.08 0.02
CA GLU A 82 -17.32 6.69 0.39
C GLU A 82 -16.25 6.27 1.41
N LEU A 83 -15.01 6.73 1.28
CA LEU A 83 -13.95 6.53 2.27
C LEU A 83 -14.35 7.08 3.64
N LEU A 84 -14.82 8.32 3.71
CA LEU A 84 -15.24 8.95 4.96
C LEU A 84 -16.40 8.19 5.61
N VAL A 85 -17.33 7.67 4.80
CA VAL A 85 -18.42 6.80 5.26
C VAL A 85 -17.89 5.45 5.76
N ARG A 86 -16.91 4.86 5.08
CA ARG A 86 -16.24 3.61 5.50
C ARG A 86 -15.48 3.80 6.82
N ALA A 87 -14.74 4.89 6.97
CA ALA A 87 -14.01 5.24 8.20
C ALA A 87 -14.97 5.51 9.36
N LEU A 88 -16.05 6.25 9.11
CA LEU A 88 -17.13 6.45 10.09
C LEU A 88 -17.79 5.13 10.47
N GLY A 89 -18.07 4.26 9.49
CA GLY A 89 -18.61 2.92 9.70
C GLY A 89 -17.70 2.08 10.58
N LYS A 90 -16.39 2.10 10.33
CA LYS A 90 -15.39 1.38 11.13
C LYS A 90 -15.33 1.89 12.55
N SER A 91 -15.33 3.21 12.73
CA SER A 91 -15.33 3.88 14.03
C SER A 91 -16.58 3.51 14.88
N LYS A 92 -17.75 3.47 14.23
CA LYS A 92 -19.01 3.05 14.86
C LYS A 92 -19.04 1.56 15.19
N GLU A 93 -18.52 0.72 14.29
CA GLU A 93 -18.45 -0.73 14.48
C GLU A 93 -17.60 -1.09 15.70
N THR A 94 -16.44 -0.43 15.85
CA THR A 94 -15.54 -0.65 16.97
C THR A 94 -15.99 0.07 18.25
N ARG A 95 -17.05 0.89 18.16
CA ARG A 95 -17.66 1.63 19.28
C ARG A 95 -16.67 2.50 20.05
N ILE A 96 -15.73 3.13 19.34
CA ILE A 96 -14.70 3.98 19.96
C ILE A 96 -15.29 5.05 20.89
N PRO A 97 -16.40 5.75 20.56
CA PRO A 97 -17.01 6.71 21.48
C PRO A 97 -17.46 6.08 22.81
N ASP A 98 -18.00 4.87 22.77
CA ASP A 98 -18.49 4.17 23.97
C ASP A 98 -17.32 3.63 24.80
N GLN A 99 -16.28 3.12 24.15
CA GLN A 99 -15.05 2.70 24.82
C GLN A 99 -14.35 3.88 25.51
N LEU A 100 -14.28 5.05 24.85
CA LEU A 100 -13.73 6.27 25.45
C LEU A 100 -14.50 6.72 26.70
N ARG A 101 -15.84 6.58 26.70
CA ARG A 101 -16.69 6.84 27.88
C ARG A 101 -16.49 5.79 28.97
N GLN A 102 -16.37 4.52 28.61
CA GLN A 102 -16.10 3.44 29.56
C GLN A 102 -14.74 3.63 30.26
N ILE A 103 -13.72 4.12 29.55
CA ILE A 103 -12.43 4.49 30.16
C ILE A 103 -12.62 5.62 31.17
N ALA A 104 -13.46 6.63 30.89
CA ALA A 104 -13.75 7.68 31.86
C ALA A 104 -14.41 7.11 33.13
N ASP A 105 -15.32 6.15 32.99
CA ASP A 105 -15.94 5.47 34.14
C ASP A 105 -14.94 4.62 34.94
N LEU A 106 -13.99 3.96 34.28
CA LEU A 106 -12.91 3.19 34.94
C LEU A 106 -11.96 4.11 35.70
N LEU A 107 -11.58 5.24 35.10
CA LEU A 107 -10.77 6.28 35.75
C LEU A 107 -11.49 6.90 36.96
N ARG A 108 -12.81 7.09 36.88
CA ARG A 108 -13.63 7.58 38.00
C ARG A 108 -13.67 6.60 39.18
N LYS A 109 -13.51 5.30 38.91
CA LYS A 109 -13.52 4.22 39.91
C LYS A 109 -12.12 3.84 40.41
N ASP A 110 -11.09 4.60 40.04
CA ASP A 110 -9.68 4.32 40.33
C ASP A 110 -9.18 2.95 39.83
N GLN A 111 -9.85 2.36 38.83
CA GLN A 111 -9.45 1.09 38.19
C GLN A 111 -8.39 1.35 37.09
N LEU A 112 -7.20 1.77 37.51
CA LEU A 112 -6.15 2.24 36.59
C LEU A 112 -5.63 1.15 35.65
N GLY A 113 -5.54 -0.10 36.10
CA GLY A 113 -5.09 -1.23 35.26
C GLY A 113 -6.02 -1.48 34.08
N ASP A 114 -7.31 -1.71 34.36
CA ASP A 114 -8.34 -1.93 33.33
C ASP A 114 -8.48 -0.71 32.38
N ALA A 115 -8.25 0.50 32.90
CA ALA A 115 -8.27 1.73 32.12
C ALA A 115 -7.10 1.79 31.13
N ILE A 116 -5.90 1.36 31.52
CA ILE A 116 -4.71 1.32 30.64
C ILE A 116 -4.96 0.32 29.49
N ASP A 117 -5.37 -0.91 29.80
CA ASP A 117 -5.63 -1.94 28.77
C ASP A 117 -6.70 -1.47 27.77
N SER A 118 -7.75 -0.82 28.28
CA SER A 118 -8.81 -0.25 27.45
C SER A 118 -8.32 0.93 26.60
N GLN A 119 -7.43 1.78 27.13
CA GLN A 119 -6.82 2.88 26.39
C GLN A 119 -5.92 2.37 25.26
N GLU A 120 -5.09 1.36 25.50
CA GLU A 120 -4.25 0.74 24.47
C GLU A 120 -5.11 0.14 23.34
N HIS A 121 -6.19 -0.54 23.71
CA HIS A 121 -7.12 -1.10 22.73
C HIS A 121 -7.77 -0.02 21.87
N VAL A 122 -8.29 1.06 22.49
CA VAL A 122 -8.88 2.19 21.76
C VAL A 122 -7.85 2.87 20.85
N LEU A 123 -6.62 3.08 21.32
CA LEU A 123 -5.55 3.66 20.50
C LEU A 123 -5.27 2.83 19.25
N SER A 124 -5.20 1.50 19.39
CA SER A 124 -5.02 0.59 18.25
C SER A 124 -6.16 0.73 17.23
N GLN A 125 -7.40 0.84 17.68
CA GLN A 125 -8.55 1.04 16.80
C GLN A 125 -8.55 2.42 16.12
N MET A 126 -8.19 3.47 16.85
CA MET A 126 -8.07 4.83 16.28
C MET A 126 -6.97 4.88 15.22
N GLN A 127 -5.85 4.16 15.41
CA GLN A 127 -4.81 4.01 14.40
C GLN A 127 -5.32 3.32 13.15
N LEU A 128 -6.17 2.30 13.27
CA LEU A 128 -6.79 1.64 12.10
C LEU A 128 -7.71 2.59 11.32
N VAL A 129 -8.50 3.41 12.01
CA VAL A 129 -9.36 4.44 11.37
C VAL A 129 -8.51 5.50 10.67
N LEU A 130 -7.41 5.93 11.31
CA LEU A 130 -6.48 6.88 10.71
C LEU A 130 -5.79 6.30 9.48
N LEU A 131 -5.31 5.06 9.56
CA LEU A 131 -4.67 4.37 8.44
C LEU A 131 -5.64 4.25 7.26
N LEU A 132 -6.91 3.92 7.52
CA LEU A 132 -7.93 3.86 6.49
C LEU A 132 -8.11 5.23 5.81
N LEU A 133 -8.26 6.30 6.59
CA LEU A 133 -8.41 7.67 6.06
C LEU A 133 -7.19 8.14 5.27
N GLN A 134 -5.98 7.70 5.63
CA GLN A 134 -4.75 8.07 4.94
C GLN A 134 -4.48 7.20 3.70
N SER A 135 -4.99 5.97 3.68
CA SER A 135 -4.64 4.98 2.65
C SER A 135 -5.20 5.30 1.28
N GLU A 136 -6.43 5.79 1.16
CA GLU A 136 -7.09 6.01 -0.13
C GLU A 136 -6.61 7.31 -0.80
N ASP A 137 -6.45 8.41 -0.04
CA ASP A 137 -5.80 9.64 -0.54
C ASP A 137 -4.37 9.36 -1.03
N ARG A 138 -3.63 8.45 -0.36
CA ARG A 138 -2.26 8.09 -0.77
C ARG A 138 -2.23 7.15 -1.96
N GLN A 139 -3.15 6.19 -2.04
CA GLN A 139 -3.27 5.28 -3.19
C GLN A 139 -3.56 6.05 -4.48
N ASP A 140 -4.53 6.96 -4.44
CA ASP A 140 -4.87 7.80 -5.59
C ASP A 140 -3.71 8.72 -6.00
N GLU A 141 -2.99 9.29 -5.02
CA GLU A 141 -1.81 10.10 -5.28
C GLU A 141 -0.69 9.28 -5.93
N LEU A 142 -0.45 8.05 -5.45
CA LEU A 142 0.55 7.14 -6.01
C LEU A 142 0.18 6.70 -7.43
N GLU A 143 -1.08 6.36 -7.69
CA GLU A 143 -1.54 6.01 -9.04
C GLU A 143 -1.36 7.16 -10.03
N ARG A 144 -1.76 8.38 -9.65
CA ARG A 144 -1.56 9.57 -10.47
C ARG A 144 -0.08 9.84 -10.73
N GLU A 145 0.76 9.72 -9.71
CA GLU A 145 2.20 9.91 -9.87
C GLU A 145 2.83 8.82 -10.76
N LYS A 146 2.44 7.54 -10.60
CA LYS A 146 2.88 6.45 -11.48
C LYS A 146 2.49 6.73 -12.93
N GLN A 147 1.24 7.12 -13.20
CA GLN A 147 0.79 7.46 -14.54
C GLN A 147 1.56 8.64 -15.13
N ARG A 148 1.82 9.68 -14.32
CA ARG A 148 2.62 10.83 -14.69
C ARG A 148 4.03 10.41 -15.11
N ILE A 149 4.75 9.68 -14.27
CA ILE A 149 6.11 9.21 -14.55
C ILE A 149 6.16 8.26 -15.75
N GLN A 150 5.19 7.35 -15.90
CA GLN A 150 5.08 6.50 -17.09
C GLN A 150 4.87 7.31 -18.38
N GLY A 151 4.08 8.39 -18.31
CA GLY A 151 3.91 9.33 -19.41
C GLY A 151 5.22 10.01 -19.80
N LEU A 152 6.01 10.43 -18.81
CA LEU A 152 7.33 11.03 -19.04
C LEU A 152 8.31 10.02 -19.65
N ILE A 153 8.37 8.78 -19.15
CA ILE A 153 9.22 7.73 -19.72
C ILE A 153 8.88 7.49 -21.19
N LYS A 154 7.59 7.34 -21.54
CA LYS A 154 7.14 7.17 -22.93
C LYS A 154 7.54 8.36 -23.82
N ALA A 155 7.46 9.58 -23.30
CA ALA A 155 7.88 10.77 -24.02
C ALA A 155 9.39 10.78 -24.28
N VAL A 156 10.20 10.45 -23.25
CA VAL A 156 11.65 10.33 -23.38
C VAL A 156 12.05 9.21 -24.35
N GLU A 157 11.40 8.04 -24.29
CA GLU A 157 11.64 6.95 -25.24
C GLU A 157 11.38 7.36 -26.70
N LYS A 158 10.31 8.12 -26.93
CA LYS A 158 10.02 8.66 -28.26
C LYS A 158 11.10 9.63 -28.73
N ILE A 159 11.63 10.47 -27.84
CA ILE A 159 12.73 11.39 -28.14
C ILE A 159 14.02 10.61 -28.44
N ILE A 160 14.36 9.61 -27.62
CA ILE A 160 15.51 8.71 -27.84
C ILE A 160 15.41 8.05 -29.21
N GLY A 161 14.24 7.51 -29.58
CA GLY A 161 14.04 6.89 -30.88
C GLY A 161 14.32 7.85 -32.04
N LYS A 162 13.78 9.07 -31.97
CA LYS A 162 14.03 10.10 -33.00
C LYS A 162 15.49 10.53 -33.06
N GLU A 163 16.13 10.72 -31.91
CA GLU A 163 17.54 11.12 -31.84
C GLU A 163 18.45 10.02 -32.41
N THR A 164 18.14 8.75 -32.12
CA THR A 164 18.85 7.60 -32.69
C THR A 164 18.71 7.56 -34.22
N ASP A 165 17.52 7.83 -34.74
CA ASP A 165 17.27 7.88 -36.20
C ASP A 165 18.07 9.02 -36.87
N VAL A 166 18.07 10.22 -36.27
CA VAL A 166 18.81 11.37 -36.80
C VAL A 166 20.31 11.13 -36.71
N ARG A 167 20.82 10.59 -35.60
CA ARG A 167 22.21 10.20 -35.43
C ARG A 167 22.65 9.19 -36.50
N ALA A 168 21.87 8.14 -36.74
CA ALA A 168 22.14 7.17 -37.80
C ALA A 168 22.13 7.80 -39.21
N ALA A 169 21.30 8.83 -39.43
CA ALA A 169 21.27 9.58 -40.69
C ALA A 169 22.48 10.54 -40.82
N THR A 170 22.97 11.11 -39.71
CA THR A 170 24.21 11.89 -39.64
C THR A 170 25.41 11.02 -40.04
N ASP A 171 25.50 9.79 -39.53
CA ASP A 171 26.57 8.84 -39.87
C ASP A 171 26.58 8.49 -41.35
N ARG A 172 25.39 8.42 -41.98
CA ARG A 172 25.23 8.19 -43.42
C ARG A 172 25.49 9.43 -44.28
N ARG A 173 25.86 10.56 -43.66
CA ARG A 173 26.08 11.86 -44.32
C ARG A 173 24.86 12.33 -45.12
N ALA A 174 23.67 12.17 -44.56
CA ALA A 174 22.46 12.77 -45.13
C ALA A 174 22.58 14.31 -45.22
N PRO A 175 21.81 14.99 -46.09
CA PRO A 175 21.91 16.43 -46.26
C PRO A 175 21.78 17.21 -44.96
N ALA A 176 22.77 18.05 -44.65
CA ALA A 176 22.86 18.77 -43.38
C ALA A 176 21.63 19.64 -43.06
N ASP A 177 21.01 20.25 -44.08
CA ASP A 177 19.79 21.06 -43.90
C ASP A 177 18.59 20.22 -43.44
N ALA A 178 18.47 18.98 -43.92
CA ALA A 178 17.40 18.08 -43.52
C ALA A 178 17.63 17.55 -42.09
N LEU A 179 18.87 17.15 -41.79
CA LEU A 179 19.27 16.73 -40.44
C LEU A 179 19.07 17.85 -39.42
N GLY A 180 19.47 19.08 -39.73
CA GLY A 180 19.31 20.23 -38.85
C GLY A 180 17.84 20.52 -38.51
N LYS A 181 16.92 20.35 -39.48
CA LYS A 181 15.47 20.48 -39.23
C LYS A 181 14.92 19.36 -38.35
N GLN A 182 15.36 18.12 -38.58
CA GLN A 182 14.95 16.99 -37.74
C GLN A 182 15.47 17.16 -36.31
N GLN A 183 16.75 17.50 -36.15
CA GLN A 183 17.38 17.77 -34.86
C GLN A 183 16.68 18.92 -34.12
N GLN A 184 16.31 20.00 -34.82
CA GLN A 184 15.54 21.10 -34.24
C GLN A 184 14.19 20.61 -33.71
N GLY A 185 13.47 19.78 -34.47
CA GLY A 185 12.20 19.20 -34.02
C GLY A 185 12.34 18.34 -32.75
N ILE A 186 13.47 17.63 -32.60
CA ILE A 186 13.76 16.83 -31.41
C ILE A 186 14.09 17.73 -30.21
N ALA A 187 14.90 18.77 -30.41
CA ALA A 187 15.19 19.76 -29.37
C ALA A 187 13.92 20.49 -28.90
N ASP A 188 13.03 20.86 -29.83
CA ASP A 188 11.74 21.50 -29.54
C ASP A 188 10.81 20.56 -28.75
N ASP A 189 10.73 19.28 -29.14
CA ASP A 189 9.93 18.28 -28.41
C ASP A 189 10.50 18.02 -27.00
N THR A 190 11.82 18.02 -26.85
CA THR A 190 12.50 17.93 -25.54
C THR A 190 12.21 19.18 -24.69
N GLY A 191 12.19 20.37 -25.31
CA GLY A 191 11.78 21.62 -24.67
C GLY A 191 10.34 21.59 -24.18
N LYS A 192 9.39 21.12 -25.01
CA LYS A 192 7.98 20.96 -24.60
C LYS A 192 7.84 19.98 -23.43
N LEU A 193 8.61 18.90 -23.42
CA LEU A 193 8.60 17.93 -22.32
C LEU A 193 9.09 18.58 -21.02
N LEU A 194 10.16 19.39 -21.07
CA LEU A 194 10.64 20.17 -19.93
C LEU A 194 9.57 21.15 -19.42
N ASP A 195 8.89 21.87 -20.31
CA ASP A 195 7.81 22.80 -19.95
C ASP A 195 6.62 22.06 -19.30
N GLN A 196 6.29 20.86 -19.79
CA GLN A 196 5.27 20.00 -19.19
C GLN A 196 5.65 19.54 -17.78
N ILE A 197 6.90 19.11 -17.58
CA ILE A 197 7.42 18.75 -16.25
C ILE A 197 7.33 19.95 -15.31
N ASP A 198 7.72 21.15 -15.77
CA ASP A 198 7.63 22.39 -15.00
C ASP A 198 6.20 22.74 -14.58
N ALA A 199 5.26 22.62 -15.50
CA ALA A 199 3.85 22.87 -15.22
C ALA A 199 3.31 21.88 -14.17
N GLN A 200 3.64 20.59 -14.32
CA GLN A 200 3.23 19.54 -13.39
C GLN A 200 3.86 19.72 -12.00
N ASP A 201 5.15 20.05 -11.92
CA ASP A 201 5.86 20.29 -10.66
C ASP A 201 5.24 21.48 -9.91
N ARG A 202 4.88 22.56 -10.62
CA ARG A 202 4.18 23.72 -10.03
C ARG A 202 2.76 23.39 -9.57
N GLU A 203 2.03 22.60 -10.34
CA GLU A 203 0.68 22.17 -9.97
C GLU A 203 0.72 21.32 -8.69
N LYS A 204 1.65 20.37 -8.61
CA LYS A 204 1.87 19.53 -7.42
C LYS A 204 2.22 20.39 -6.19
N GLN A 205 3.08 21.38 -6.36
CA GLN A 205 3.40 22.36 -5.32
C GLN A 205 2.18 23.15 -4.85
N ALA A 206 1.36 23.63 -5.78
CA ALA A 206 0.14 24.37 -5.45
C ALA A 206 -0.88 23.50 -4.70
N GLN A 207 -1.03 22.23 -5.08
CA GLN A 207 -1.91 21.28 -4.40
C GLN A 207 -1.42 20.98 -2.97
N GLN A 208 -0.10 20.79 -2.77
CA GLN A 208 0.50 20.59 -1.44
C GLN A 208 0.42 21.83 -0.54
N ALA A 209 0.55 23.02 -1.11
CA ALA A 209 0.38 24.28 -0.36
C ALA A 209 -1.08 24.49 0.08
N GLN A 210 -2.05 24.14 -0.77
CA GLN A 210 -3.48 24.25 -0.44
C GLN A 210 -3.91 23.24 0.64
N SER A 211 -3.36 22.04 0.66
CA SER A 211 -3.65 21.05 1.72
C SER A 211 -3.03 21.46 3.06
N ALA A 212 -1.83 22.05 3.07
CA ALA A 212 -1.22 22.62 4.28
C ALA A 212 -2.02 23.80 4.86
N GLN A 213 -2.58 24.67 4.01
CA GLN A 213 -3.33 25.85 4.43
C GLN A 213 -4.74 25.53 4.95
N ARG A 214 -5.30 24.37 4.60
CA ARG A 214 -6.57 23.87 5.16
C ARG A 214 -6.44 23.24 6.56
N ASN A 215 -5.26 22.74 6.91
CA ASN A 215 -4.97 22.19 8.25
C ASN A 215 -4.41 23.24 9.24
N GLY A 216 -3.91 24.37 8.74
CA GLY A 216 -3.50 25.51 9.57
C GLY A 216 -4.67 26.44 9.87
N GLY A 217 -5.48 26.11 10.88
CA GLY A 217 -6.50 27.02 11.40
C GLY A 217 -5.86 28.33 11.89
N LYS A 218 -5.84 29.36 11.06
CA LYS A 218 -5.62 30.73 11.51
C LYS A 218 -6.93 31.25 12.08
N GLU A 219 -6.98 31.34 13.40
CA GLU A 219 -7.84 32.29 14.10
C GLU A 219 -7.56 33.69 13.52
N GLN A 220 -8.46 34.17 12.66
CA GLN A 220 -8.55 35.59 12.36
C GLN A 220 -9.54 36.22 13.33
N GLN A 221 -8.98 36.89 14.33
CA GLN A 221 -9.69 37.89 15.13
C GLN A 221 -10.41 38.86 14.20
N GLY A 222 -11.71 39.01 14.46
CA GLY A 222 -12.58 39.92 13.75
C GLY A 222 -12.10 41.37 13.85
N SER A 223 -12.06 42.03 12.71
CA SER A 223 -12.27 43.47 12.62
C SER A 223 -13.20 43.73 11.44
N THR A 224 -14.48 43.86 11.77
CA THR A 224 -15.52 44.42 10.90
C THR A 224 -15.12 45.79 10.38
N PRO A 225 -15.46 46.10 9.11
CA PRO A 225 -16.03 47.40 8.82
C PRO A 225 -17.47 47.26 8.32
N ARG A 226 -18.35 48.10 8.87
CA ARG A 226 -19.74 48.32 8.46
C ARG A 226 -19.84 48.82 7.00
N PRO A 227 -20.98 48.60 6.32
CA PRO A 227 -21.23 49.13 4.99
C PRO A 227 -21.63 50.61 5.09
N ASP A 228 -21.08 51.46 4.22
CA ASP A 228 -21.62 52.79 3.97
C ASP A 228 -22.18 52.87 2.55
N SER A 229 -23.38 53.44 2.50
CA SER A 229 -24.27 53.58 1.36
C SER A 229 -23.95 54.84 0.57
N GLY A 230 -23.76 54.71 -0.74
CA GLY A 230 -23.67 55.86 -1.65
C GLY A 230 -23.84 55.46 -3.12
N LYS A 231 -25.09 55.48 -3.61
CA LYS A 231 -25.46 55.71 -5.01
C LYS A 231 -25.86 57.20 -5.12
N PRO A 232 -25.72 57.90 -6.27
CA PRO A 232 -26.60 57.69 -7.43
C PRO A 232 -25.93 57.96 -8.83
N ASP A 233 -26.30 57.22 -9.88
CA ASP A 233 -27.14 57.59 -11.05
C ASP A 233 -26.38 58.03 -12.32
N GLY A 234 -26.79 57.48 -13.47
CA GLY A 234 -26.31 57.83 -14.81
C GLY A 234 -26.53 56.74 -15.86
N GLN A 235 -27.68 56.80 -16.54
CA GLN A 235 -28.23 55.89 -17.56
C GLN A 235 -27.57 56.04 -18.97
N PRO A 236 -27.96 55.27 -20.02
CA PRO A 236 -27.06 54.65 -20.98
C PRO A 236 -27.17 55.25 -22.40
N SER A 237 -26.39 54.76 -23.36
CA SER A 237 -26.67 54.97 -24.79
C SER A 237 -26.26 53.75 -25.62
N GLU A 238 -27.19 53.40 -26.51
CA GLU A 238 -27.23 52.35 -27.52
C GLU A 238 -26.32 52.66 -28.73
N ASP A 239 -25.91 51.62 -29.47
CA ASP A 239 -26.29 51.44 -30.90
C ASP A 239 -25.71 50.11 -31.43
N GLN A 240 -26.57 49.12 -31.75
CA GLN A 240 -26.99 48.70 -33.12
C GLN A 240 -25.89 47.96 -33.92
N ARG A 241 -26.07 46.84 -34.62
CA ARG A 241 -27.12 45.87 -35.06
C ARG A 241 -26.37 44.91 -36.05
N PRO A 242 -26.98 43.94 -36.75
CA PRO A 242 -28.16 43.12 -36.47
C PRO A 242 -27.90 41.60 -36.66
N SER A 243 -28.85 40.83 -36.16
CA SER A 243 -29.15 39.42 -36.45
C SER A 243 -29.84 39.22 -37.80
N ASP A 244 -29.71 38.03 -38.40
CA ASP A 244 -30.80 37.41 -39.15
C ASP A 244 -30.75 35.87 -39.07
N GLN A 245 -31.92 35.31 -38.77
CA GLN A 245 -32.30 33.89 -38.73
C GLN A 245 -32.85 33.50 -40.11
N PRO A 246 -33.00 32.20 -40.47
CA PRO A 246 -34.28 31.54 -40.16
C PRO A 246 -34.21 30.01 -39.92
N SER A 247 -35.28 29.50 -39.31
CA SER A 247 -35.77 28.10 -39.34
C SER A 247 -37.16 28.10 -40.00
N PRO A 248 -37.94 27.00 -40.19
CA PRO A 248 -37.68 25.54 -40.14
C PRO A 248 -38.32 24.74 -41.33
N SER A 249 -38.25 23.40 -41.30
CA SER A 249 -39.39 22.44 -41.54
C SER A 249 -39.31 21.36 -42.67
N GLN A 250 -39.77 20.15 -42.29
CA GLN A 250 -40.43 19.04 -43.04
C GLN A 250 -39.66 17.96 -43.85
N GLY A 251 -39.65 16.74 -43.29
CA GLY A 251 -40.18 15.44 -43.78
C GLY A 251 -39.97 14.89 -45.23
N GLN A 252 -39.21 13.77 -45.32
CA GLN A 252 -39.36 12.48 -46.10
C GLN A 252 -39.93 12.44 -47.56
N PRO A 253 -39.85 11.32 -48.33
CA PRO A 253 -38.82 10.28 -48.60
C PRO A 253 -38.70 9.93 -50.14
N SER A 254 -38.16 8.74 -50.50
CA SER A 254 -38.14 8.04 -51.83
C SER A 254 -36.88 8.29 -52.70
N GLY A 255 -36.31 7.38 -53.49
CA GLY A 255 -36.55 6.00 -53.92
C GLY A 255 -35.29 5.53 -54.70
N GLU A 256 -34.85 4.29 -54.56
CA GLU A 256 -35.06 3.19 -55.54
C GLU A 256 -34.08 3.18 -56.75
N LYS A 257 -33.24 2.13 -56.84
CA LYS A 257 -32.92 1.35 -58.07
C LYS A 257 -31.86 0.26 -57.79
N SER A 258 -32.25 -1.00 -57.95
CA SER A 258 -31.39 -2.18 -58.20
C SER A 258 -31.08 -2.28 -59.73
N PRO A 259 -30.53 -3.38 -60.30
CA PRO A 259 -29.68 -4.52 -59.87
C PRO A 259 -28.43 -4.63 -60.83
N PRO A 260 -27.72 -5.76 -61.16
CA PRO A 260 -27.97 -7.19 -60.86
C PRO A 260 -26.77 -8.18 -60.63
N LYS A 261 -27.15 -9.38 -60.10
CA LYS A 261 -26.72 -10.78 -60.41
C LYS A 261 -25.24 -11.19 -60.15
N ASP A 262 -24.89 -12.34 -59.57
CA ASP A 262 -25.39 -13.72 -59.68
C ASP A 262 -25.18 -14.55 -58.39
N ALA A 263 -26.01 -15.57 -58.20
CA ALA A 263 -25.78 -16.77 -57.37
C ALA A 263 -26.00 -17.98 -58.32
N PRO A 264 -25.43 -19.20 -58.12
CA PRO A 264 -25.81 -20.10 -56.99
C PRO A 264 -24.71 -21.07 -56.50
N GLY A 265 -24.88 -21.69 -55.31
CA GLY A 265 -25.07 -23.16 -55.13
C GLY A 265 -23.76 -23.96 -55.12
N SER A 266 -23.29 -24.61 -54.05
CA SER A 266 -23.83 -25.73 -53.26
C SER A 266 -22.89 -26.96 -53.35
N GLN A 267 -22.70 -27.65 -52.21
CA GLN A 267 -22.25 -29.05 -52.01
C GLN A 267 -20.76 -29.35 -51.71
N SER A 268 -20.54 -29.91 -50.51
CA SER A 268 -19.42 -30.78 -50.08
C SER A 268 -19.38 -32.11 -50.88
N PRO A 269 -18.29 -32.90 -50.84
CA PRO A 269 -18.18 -33.95 -49.79
C PRO A 269 -16.75 -34.44 -49.38
N ALA A 270 -16.68 -34.98 -48.15
CA ALA A 270 -16.00 -36.21 -47.66
C ALA A 270 -14.47 -36.50 -47.80
N ASP A 271 -13.92 -36.98 -46.67
CA ASP A 271 -12.68 -37.75 -46.42
C ASP A 271 -12.47 -38.99 -47.32
N PRO A 272 -11.23 -39.53 -47.38
CA PRO A 272 -10.99 -40.78 -46.65
C PRO A 272 -9.62 -40.92 -45.95
N ALA A 273 -9.61 -41.82 -44.97
CA ALA A 273 -8.51 -42.18 -44.08
C ALA A 273 -7.57 -43.32 -44.58
N ARG A 274 -6.47 -43.51 -43.81
CA ARG A 274 -5.68 -44.73 -43.50
C ARG A 274 -4.30 -44.95 -44.14
N ASN A 275 -3.27 -45.06 -43.29
CA ASN A 275 -2.50 -46.31 -43.01
C ASN A 275 -1.50 -46.10 -41.84
N GLN A 276 -1.61 -46.84 -40.72
CA GLN A 276 -0.90 -48.10 -40.35
C GLN A 276 0.48 -47.91 -39.66
N SER A 277 0.61 -48.47 -38.44
CA SER A 277 1.76 -48.53 -37.49
C SER A 277 2.69 -49.76 -37.75
N PRO A 278 3.60 -50.21 -36.84
CA PRO A 278 4.79 -49.65 -36.12
C PRO A 278 6.10 -50.46 -36.45
N PRO A 279 7.27 -50.30 -35.75
CA PRO A 279 7.67 -51.15 -34.59
C PRO A 279 8.49 -50.38 -33.50
N GLU A 280 8.56 -50.70 -32.21
CA GLU A 280 9.06 -51.85 -31.41
C GLU A 280 10.56 -51.86 -31.04
N SER A 281 10.81 -51.92 -29.72
CA SER A 281 11.87 -52.59 -28.94
C SER A 281 13.38 -52.23 -28.99
N GLY A 282 13.97 -51.96 -27.80
CA GLY A 282 15.42 -51.99 -27.55
C GLY A 282 15.90 -51.42 -26.19
N ARG A 283 15.91 -52.25 -25.13
CA ARG A 283 16.78 -52.16 -23.90
C ARG A 283 17.71 -53.40 -23.92
N PRO A 284 18.72 -53.63 -23.03
CA PRO A 284 19.43 -52.81 -22.03
C PRO A 284 21.00 -52.90 -22.16
N SER A 285 21.84 -52.24 -21.34
CA SER A 285 22.70 -52.88 -20.30
C SER A 285 23.72 -51.88 -19.68
N SER A 286 23.98 -52.02 -18.37
CA SER A 286 24.89 -51.28 -17.46
C SER A 286 26.38 -51.74 -17.59
N PRO A 287 27.42 -51.26 -16.83
CA PRO A 287 27.47 -51.19 -15.35
C PRO A 287 28.31 -50.08 -14.64
N SER A 288 27.98 -49.90 -13.35
CA SER A 288 28.83 -49.68 -12.15
C SER A 288 29.91 -48.59 -12.06
N GLY A 289 29.81 -47.78 -11.00
CA GLY A 289 30.95 -47.08 -10.36
C GLY A 289 30.57 -45.91 -9.47
N LYS A 290 30.36 -46.14 -8.16
CA LYS A 290 30.24 -45.16 -7.05
C LYS A 290 31.67 -44.75 -6.57
N PRO A 291 31.86 -43.81 -5.62
CA PRO A 291 31.66 -42.35 -5.64
C PRO A 291 32.95 -41.59 -5.19
N GLN A 292 33.09 -40.27 -5.39
CA GLN A 292 34.08 -39.51 -4.60
C GLN A 292 33.69 -38.05 -4.33
N GLN A 293 33.71 -37.72 -3.04
CA GLN A 293 33.63 -36.40 -2.45
C GLN A 293 34.86 -35.55 -2.79
N SER A 294 34.68 -34.24 -2.97
CA SER A 294 35.66 -33.24 -2.53
C SER A 294 35.02 -31.87 -2.36
N SER A 295 35.06 -31.39 -1.12
CA SER A 295 34.74 -30.04 -0.66
C SER A 295 35.94 -29.09 -0.91
N PRO A 296 35.94 -27.82 -0.45
CA PRO A 296 36.18 -26.64 -1.29
C PRO A 296 37.62 -26.08 -1.18
N SER A 297 38.03 -25.33 -2.19
CA SER A 297 39.36 -24.69 -2.26
C SER A 297 39.36 -23.30 -1.60
N THR A 298 40.19 -23.15 -0.57
CA THR A 298 40.74 -21.88 -0.06
C THR A 298 41.97 -21.45 -0.88
N PRO A 299 42.17 -20.16 -1.17
CA PRO A 299 43.46 -19.64 -1.64
C PRO A 299 44.27 -19.03 -0.49
N SER A 300 45.57 -19.33 -0.47
CA SER A 300 46.60 -18.76 0.41
C SER A 300 47.32 -17.55 -0.23
N PRO A 301 48.04 -16.73 0.57
CA PRO A 301 48.42 -15.35 0.25
C PRO A 301 49.88 -15.19 -0.25
N ALA A 302 50.21 -14.00 -0.75
CA ALA A 302 51.54 -13.57 -1.22
C ALA A 302 51.81 -12.08 -0.83
N PRO A 303 53.06 -11.60 -0.76
CA PRO A 303 53.63 -10.84 0.38
C PRO A 303 53.88 -9.33 0.14
N PRO A 304 54.31 -8.55 1.18
CA PRO A 304 54.44 -7.09 1.13
C PRO A 304 55.82 -6.62 0.66
N SER A 305 55.91 -5.39 0.14
CA SER A 305 57.17 -4.65 -0.11
C SER A 305 57.15 -3.29 0.62
N PRO A 306 58.28 -2.83 1.21
CA PRO A 306 58.35 -1.63 2.05
C PRO A 306 58.95 -0.39 1.35
N GLY A 307 58.43 0.78 1.73
CA GLY A 307 59.18 1.99 2.10
C GLY A 307 59.97 2.77 1.04
N GLU A 308 59.51 3.99 0.75
CA GLU A 308 60.36 5.16 0.47
C GLU A 308 59.61 6.45 0.88
N SER A 309 60.32 7.37 1.55
CA SER A 309 59.89 8.72 1.95
C SER A 309 60.77 9.77 1.20
N PRO A 310 60.58 11.10 1.36
CA PRO A 310 60.05 12.02 0.35
C PRO A 310 61.10 13.05 -0.16
N PRO A 311 60.69 14.02 -1.00
CA PRO A 311 61.15 15.38 -0.74
C PRO A 311 60.12 16.51 -0.92
N ASP A 312 60.27 17.48 0.00
CA ASP A 312 60.16 18.94 -0.06
C ASP A 312 58.90 19.73 -0.52
N ALA A 313 58.32 20.40 0.47
CA ALA A 313 58.08 21.85 0.62
C ALA A 313 57.57 22.72 -0.55
N GLY A 314 56.47 23.43 -0.29
CA GLY A 314 56.12 24.68 -0.98
C GLY A 314 54.68 25.17 -0.79
N GLU A 315 54.47 26.02 0.23
CA GLU A 315 53.43 27.07 0.34
C GLU A 315 51.94 26.71 0.50
N SER A 316 51.47 26.80 1.75
CA SER A 316 50.10 27.19 2.11
C SER A 316 50.09 28.62 2.65
N PRO A 317 49.11 29.47 2.30
CA PRO A 317 48.65 30.55 3.16
C PRO A 317 47.46 30.06 4.00
N SER A 318 47.63 30.11 5.31
CA SER A 318 46.62 29.83 6.33
C SER A 318 45.54 30.92 6.36
N ALA A 319 44.28 30.51 6.20
CA ALA A 319 43.12 31.25 6.72
C ALA A 319 42.15 30.22 7.34
N PRO A 320 41.69 30.41 8.59
CA PRO A 320 40.79 29.47 9.26
C PRO A 320 39.38 29.54 8.64
N PRO A 321 38.69 28.41 8.36
CA PRO A 321 37.29 28.45 7.98
C PRO A 321 36.44 28.72 9.23
N ASP A 322 35.76 29.87 9.20
CA ASP A 322 34.72 30.27 10.13
C ASP A 322 33.61 29.20 10.11
N SER A 323 33.60 28.36 11.15
CA SER A 323 32.61 27.31 11.35
C SER A 323 31.42 27.90 12.09
N SER A 324 30.57 28.62 11.37
CA SER A 324 29.23 29.00 11.81
C SER A 324 28.19 28.33 10.91
N ASN A 325 27.99 27.03 11.13
CA ASN A 325 26.75 26.37 10.71
C ASN A 325 25.64 26.86 11.66
N PRO A 326 24.59 27.56 11.19
CA PRO A 326 23.39 27.72 12.00
C PRO A 326 22.75 26.34 12.21
N PRO A 327 22.16 26.07 13.38
CA PRO A 327 21.42 24.82 13.62
C PRO A 327 20.28 24.69 12.58
N PRO A 328 19.92 23.45 12.17
CA PRO A 328 18.85 23.25 11.21
C PRO A 328 17.55 23.74 11.82
N ASP A 329 16.95 24.72 11.16
CA ASP A 329 15.62 25.24 11.47
C ASP A 329 14.60 24.11 11.24
N ALA A 330 14.24 23.42 12.33
CA ALA A 330 13.19 22.42 12.37
C ALA A 330 11.83 23.14 12.31
N GLY A 331 11.38 23.48 11.11
CA GLY A 331 10.08 24.16 10.95
C GLY A 331 9.56 24.35 9.53
N ALA A 332 10.37 24.19 8.49
CA ALA A 332 9.90 24.27 7.10
C ALA A 332 9.67 22.86 6.52
N PRO A 333 8.51 22.56 5.91
CA PRO A 333 8.38 21.35 5.11
C PRO A 333 9.46 21.39 4.00
N PRO A 334 10.15 20.27 3.71
CA PRO A 334 11.17 20.24 2.68
C PRO A 334 10.57 20.75 1.37
N ALA A 335 11.25 21.71 0.72
CA ALA A 335 10.85 22.16 -0.61
C ALA A 335 10.75 20.92 -1.51
N PRO A 336 9.61 20.67 -2.18
CA PRO A 336 9.43 19.48 -2.99
C PRO A 336 10.49 19.48 -4.10
N GLN A 337 11.21 18.36 -4.19
CA GLN A 337 12.30 18.23 -5.13
C GLN A 337 11.76 18.23 -6.58
N PRO A 338 12.47 18.88 -7.52
CA PRO A 338 12.08 18.84 -8.93
C PRO A 338 12.02 17.40 -9.43
N THR A 339 11.15 17.11 -10.41
CA THR A 339 11.04 15.75 -10.98
C THR A 339 12.44 15.23 -11.35
N PRO A 340 12.90 14.10 -10.77
CA PRO A 340 14.22 13.55 -11.08
C PRO A 340 14.31 13.14 -12.56
N GLY A 341 15.49 13.31 -13.17
CA GLY A 341 15.68 13.16 -14.62
C GLY A 341 15.54 14.47 -15.41
N ARG A 342 14.95 15.52 -14.82
CA ARG A 342 14.79 16.82 -15.47
C ARG A 342 16.12 17.48 -15.86
N LYS A 343 17.12 17.46 -14.96
CA LYS A 343 18.42 18.09 -15.20
C LYS A 343 19.12 17.48 -16.41
N GLU A 344 18.98 16.17 -16.57
CA GLU A 344 19.51 15.39 -17.68
C GLU A 344 18.80 15.75 -18.98
N LEU A 345 17.47 15.92 -18.96
CA LEU A 345 16.72 16.42 -20.12
C LEU A 345 17.17 17.84 -20.54
N GLU A 346 17.46 18.71 -19.59
CA GLU A 346 18.02 20.05 -19.88
C GLU A 346 19.44 19.96 -20.48
N GLN A 347 20.27 19.02 -20.02
CA GLN A 347 21.59 18.77 -20.60
C GLN A 347 21.48 18.18 -22.00
N ALA A 348 20.62 17.19 -22.22
CA ALA A 348 20.34 16.60 -23.52
C ALA A 348 19.91 17.66 -24.53
N ARG A 349 18.98 18.55 -24.15
CA ARG A 349 18.54 19.65 -25.01
C ARG A 349 19.69 20.59 -25.39
N ARG A 350 20.57 20.94 -24.45
CA ARG A 350 21.74 21.79 -24.74
C ARG A 350 22.69 21.14 -25.73
N GLU A 351 22.91 19.83 -25.62
CA GLU A 351 23.74 19.10 -26.60
C GLU A 351 23.04 19.01 -27.97
N MET A 352 21.72 18.82 -28.02
CA MET A 352 20.97 18.88 -29.27
C MET A 352 21.09 20.26 -29.95
N GLU A 353 21.04 21.36 -29.18
CA GLU A 353 21.23 22.72 -29.69
C GLU A 353 22.62 22.91 -30.31
N ARG A 354 23.66 22.35 -29.69
CA ARG A 354 25.03 22.34 -30.26
C ARG A 354 25.14 21.47 -31.52
N ALA A 355 24.50 20.30 -31.53
CA ALA A 355 24.43 19.46 -32.73
C ALA A 355 23.80 20.21 -33.91
N ILE A 356 22.75 21.01 -33.67
CA ILE A 356 22.12 21.85 -34.69
C ILE A 356 23.11 22.90 -35.23
N GLU A 357 23.92 23.53 -34.38
CA GLU A 357 24.94 24.49 -34.81
C GLU A 357 26.02 23.84 -35.67
N GLU A 358 26.49 22.65 -35.30
CA GLU A 358 27.50 21.91 -36.08
C GLU A 358 26.95 21.40 -37.41
N LEU A 359 25.68 20.97 -37.46
CA LEU A 359 25.00 20.63 -38.72
C LEU A 359 24.87 21.86 -39.64
N LYS A 360 24.57 23.05 -39.11
CA LYS A 360 24.56 24.30 -39.90
C LYS A 360 25.94 24.64 -40.47
N ARG A 361 27.02 24.23 -39.79
CA ARG A 361 28.41 24.36 -40.25
C ARG A 361 28.86 23.21 -41.16
N GLN A 362 27.96 22.28 -41.49
CA GLN A 362 28.23 21.06 -42.26
C GLN A 362 29.27 20.13 -41.62
N GLN A 363 29.42 20.18 -40.29
CA GLN A 363 30.36 19.37 -39.51
C GLN A 363 29.65 18.12 -38.97
N HIS A 364 29.45 17.12 -39.83
CA HIS A 364 28.76 15.88 -39.48
C HIS A 364 29.41 15.14 -38.30
N ASP A 365 30.74 15.06 -38.26
CA ASP A 365 31.46 14.32 -37.23
C ASP A 365 31.23 14.95 -35.84
N LYS A 366 31.35 16.27 -35.72
CA LYS A 366 31.08 16.98 -34.45
C LYS A 366 29.62 16.99 -34.06
N ALA A 367 28.72 17.05 -35.05
CA ALA A 367 27.29 16.91 -34.78
C ALA A 367 26.97 15.53 -34.19
N SER A 368 27.60 14.47 -34.71
CA SER A 368 27.44 13.11 -34.18
C SER A 368 27.93 13.00 -32.73
N ASP A 369 29.07 13.63 -32.39
CA ASP A 369 29.56 13.67 -30.99
C ASP A 369 28.55 14.31 -30.02
N HIS A 370 27.93 15.43 -30.41
CA HIS A 370 26.90 16.08 -29.61
C HIS A 370 25.59 15.27 -29.56
N GLN A 371 25.21 14.59 -30.65
CA GLN A 371 24.07 13.68 -30.68
C GLN A 371 24.28 12.47 -29.74
N ASP A 372 25.48 11.90 -29.71
CA ASP A 372 25.84 10.81 -28.80
C ASP A 372 25.80 11.26 -27.32
N GLN A 373 26.24 12.48 -27.03
CA GLN A 373 26.11 13.07 -25.69
C GLN A 373 24.64 13.33 -25.32
N ALA A 374 23.83 13.83 -26.25
CA ALA A 374 22.39 14.01 -26.04
C ALA A 374 21.70 12.67 -25.74
N LEU A 375 22.00 11.61 -26.51
CA LEU A 375 21.50 10.26 -26.25
C LEU A 375 21.91 9.74 -24.86
N ALA A 376 23.17 9.93 -24.47
CA ALA A 376 23.64 9.52 -23.14
C ALA A 376 22.85 10.20 -22.02
N GLU A 377 22.58 11.50 -22.13
CA GLU A 377 21.78 12.23 -21.14
C GLU A 377 20.30 11.84 -21.16
N LEU A 378 19.70 11.58 -22.33
CA LEU A 378 18.34 11.06 -22.42
C LEU A 378 18.19 9.67 -21.77
N HIS A 379 19.19 8.80 -21.94
CA HIS A 379 19.20 7.49 -21.27
C HIS A 379 19.32 7.64 -19.74
N LYS A 380 20.19 8.52 -19.24
CA LYS A 380 20.27 8.83 -17.80
C LYS A 380 18.97 9.44 -17.25
N ALA A 381 18.27 10.26 -18.04
CA ALA A 381 16.97 10.80 -17.67
C ALA A 381 15.92 9.69 -17.53
N LYS A 382 15.88 8.78 -18.51
CA LYS A 382 15.01 7.61 -18.51
C LYS A 382 15.28 6.72 -17.29
N GLU A 383 16.55 6.39 -17.02
CA GLU A 383 16.93 5.55 -15.87
C GLU A 383 16.45 6.14 -14.54
N ARG A 384 16.61 7.46 -14.34
CA ARG A 384 16.10 8.13 -13.13
C ARG A 384 14.59 8.09 -13.02
N LEU A 385 13.87 8.28 -14.12
CA LEU A 385 12.41 8.18 -14.13
C LEU A 385 11.93 6.75 -13.82
N GLU A 386 12.62 5.73 -14.36
CA GLU A 386 12.35 4.32 -14.07
C GLU A 386 12.64 3.97 -12.61
N GLU A 387 13.68 4.53 -12.01
CA GLU A 387 14.01 4.36 -10.59
C GLU A 387 12.90 4.90 -9.69
N ILE A 388 12.40 6.11 -9.94
CA ILE A 388 11.25 6.66 -9.20
C ILE A 388 10.01 5.79 -9.40
N LEU A 389 9.73 5.38 -10.64
CA LEU A 389 8.56 4.56 -10.93
C LEU A 389 8.61 3.24 -10.15
N ARG A 390 9.81 2.66 -9.99
CA ARG A 390 10.04 1.48 -9.17
C ARG A 390 9.79 1.78 -7.69
N GLN A 391 10.28 2.89 -7.15
CA GLN A 391 10.02 3.31 -5.77
C GLN A 391 8.52 3.50 -5.50
N LEU A 392 7.78 4.14 -6.41
CA LEU A 392 6.34 4.36 -6.28
C LEU A 392 5.56 3.04 -6.30
N ARG A 393 5.93 2.09 -7.17
CA ARG A 393 5.35 0.73 -7.18
C ARG A 393 5.65 -0.03 -5.88
N GLU A 394 6.86 0.09 -5.35
CA GLU A 394 7.23 -0.54 -4.08
C GLU A 394 6.44 0.04 -2.90
N GLU A 395 6.16 1.35 -2.91
CA GLU A 395 5.31 2.00 -1.92
C GLU A 395 3.84 1.57 -2.02
N GLU A 396 3.27 1.55 -3.23
CA GLU A 396 1.91 1.07 -3.48
C GLU A 396 1.75 -0.39 -3.03
N LYS A 397 2.72 -1.25 -3.34
CA LYS A 397 2.76 -2.64 -2.88
C LYS A 397 2.77 -2.72 -1.35
N GLU A 398 3.60 -1.92 -0.67
CA GLU A 398 3.64 -1.91 0.80
C GLU A 398 2.30 -1.48 1.42
N LEU A 399 1.68 -0.42 0.89
CA LEU A 399 0.37 0.03 1.34
C LEU A 399 -0.71 -1.02 1.14
N MET A 400 -0.72 -1.68 -0.03
CA MET A 400 -1.66 -2.75 -0.32
C MET A 400 -1.46 -3.94 0.63
N LEU A 401 -0.21 -4.38 0.85
CA LEU A 401 0.11 -5.46 1.78
C LEU A 401 -0.34 -5.12 3.20
N ALA A 402 -0.09 -3.91 3.68
CA ALA A 402 -0.53 -3.46 5.00
C ALA A 402 -2.06 -3.41 5.12
N ALA A 403 -2.75 -2.94 4.08
CA ALA A 403 -4.21 -2.90 4.05
C ALA A 403 -4.82 -4.31 4.07
N LEU A 404 -4.24 -5.25 3.30
CA LEU A 404 -4.66 -6.65 3.31
C LEU A 404 -4.38 -7.29 4.68
N GLU A 405 -3.18 -7.11 5.23
CA GLU A 405 -2.80 -7.63 6.54
C GLU A 405 -3.77 -7.15 7.64
N ALA A 406 -4.12 -5.86 7.66
CA ALA A 406 -5.11 -5.32 8.60
C ALA A 406 -6.49 -5.98 8.46
N ARG A 407 -6.96 -6.21 7.23
CA ARG A 407 -8.24 -6.89 6.96
C ARG A 407 -8.21 -8.36 7.41
N PHE A 408 -7.11 -9.08 7.14
CA PHE A 408 -6.98 -10.47 7.57
C PHE A 408 -6.85 -10.61 9.09
N ARG A 409 -6.21 -9.65 9.78
CA ARG A 409 -6.18 -9.60 11.26
C ARG A 409 -7.58 -9.39 11.85
N ASP A 410 -8.37 -8.47 11.29
CA ASP A 410 -9.76 -8.24 11.72
C ASP A 410 -10.62 -9.50 11.52
N MET A 411 -10.49 -10.16 10.36
CA MET A 411 -11.19 -11.43 10.10
C MET A 411 -10.79 -12.53 11.09
N LEU A 412 -9.49 -12.68 11.39
CA LEU A 412 -9.01 -13.68 12.34
C LEU A 412 -9.56 -13.43 13.75
N ALA A 413 -9.52 -12.18 14.24
CA ALA A 413 -10.03 -11.83 15.57
C ALA A 413 -11.54 -12.16 15.71
N ARG A 414 -12.33 -11.85 14.68
CA ARG A 414 -13.76 -12.18 14.65
C ARG A 414 -14.00 -13.68 14.55
N GLN A 415 -13.21 -14.39 13.73
CA GLN A 415 -13.33 -15.84 13.58
C GLN A 415 -13.05 -16.57 14.89
N LEU A 416 -12.03 -16.15 15.65
CA LEU A 416 -11.74 -16.68 16.98
C LEU A 416 -12.92 -16.49 17.93
N THR A 417 -13.58 -15.33 17.88
CA THR A 417 -14.78 -15.06 18.68
C THR A 417 -15.93 -16.00 18.31
N VAL A 418 -16.18 -16.20 17.02
CA VAL A 418 -17.22 -17.13 16.53
C VAL A 418 -16.92 -18.58 16.93
N TYR A 419 -15.66 -19.01 16.77
CA TYR A 419 -15.21 -20.35 17.15
C TYR A 419 -15.37 -20.60 18.64
N ASN A 420 -14.87 -19.70 19.49
CA ASN A 420 -15.00 -19.82 20.95
C ASN A 420 -16.47 -19.83 21.40
N GLY A 421 -17.32 -19.02 20.76
CA GLY A 421 -18.76 -19.05 20.99
C GLY A 421 -19.40 -20.39 20.61
N THR A 422 -18.95 -20.98 19.50
CA THR A 422 -19.43 -22.29 19.01
C THR A 422 -19.03 -23.42 19.96
N VAL A 423 -17.76 -23.44 20.40
CA VAL A 423 -17.26 -24.39 21.40
C VAL A 423 -18.02 -24.24 22.72
N GLY A 424 -18.27 -23.00 23.15
CA GLY A 424 -19.07 -22.71 24.34
C GLY A 424 -20.49 -23.29 24.24
N LEU A 425 -21.17 -23.13 23.11
CA LEU A 425 -22.49 -23.72 22.89
C LEU A 425 -22.46 -25.26 22.82
N ALA A 426 -21.41 -25.83 22.22
CA ALA A 426 -21.25 -27.28 22.09
C ALA A 426 -20.97 -27.97 23.44
N SER A 427 -20.42 -27.24 24.42
CA SER A 427 -20.21 -27.76 25.78
C SER A 427 -21.52 -28.09 26.51
N VAL A 428 -22.64 -27.51 26.07
CA VAL A 428 -23.97 -27.80 26.63
C VAL A 428 -24.57 -29.03 25.93
N PRO A 429 -24.93 -30.09 26.68
CA PRO A 429 -25.55 -31.29 26.10
C PRO A 429 -26.77 -30.95 25.24
N GLU A 430 -26.93 -31.65 24.12
CA GLU A 430 -28.00 -31.36 23.14
C GLU A 430 -29.40 -31.37 23.75
N ALA A 431 -29.67 -32.31 24.66
CA ALA A 431 -30.95 -32.40 25.37
C ALA A 431 -31.26 -31.19 26.28
N GLN A 432 -30.23 -30.41 26.65
CA GLN A 432 -30.36 -29.23 27.51
C GLN A 432 -30.34 -27.91 26.70
N ARG A 433 -30.12 -27.97 25.39
CA ARG A 433 -30.09 -26.80 24.51
C ARG A 433 -31.52 -26.33 24.20
N GLY A 434 -32.01 -25.34 24.94
CA GLY A 434 -33.27 -24.66 24.65
C GLY A 434 -33.15 -23.48 23.67
N ASP A 435 -34.24 -22.72 23.49
CA ASP A 435 -34.35 -21.61 22.54
C ASP A 435 -33.26 -20.53 22.66
N LYS A 436 -32.76 -20.29 23.88
CA LYS A 436 -31.65 -19.35 24.12
C LYS A 436 -30.35 -19.77 23.41
N HIS A 437 -30.03 -21.07 23.43
CA HIS A 437 -28.84 -21.61 22.77
C HIS A 437 -29.00 -21.54 21.25
N ARG A 438 -30.20 -21.83 20.75
CA ARG A 438 -30.53 -21.68 19.33
C ARG A 438 -30.42 -20.22 18.88
N GLY A 439 -30.95 -19.27 19.67
CA GLY A 439 -30.82 -17.85 19.41
C GLY A 439 -29.36 -17.39 19.34
N ARG A 440 -28.52 -17.85 20.28
CA ARG A 440 -27.08 -17.58 20.25
C ARG A 440 -26.37 -18.19 19.05
N SER A 441 -26.76 -19.40 18.63
CA SER A 441 -26.22 -20.03 17.42
C SER A 441 -26.54 -19.24 16.14
N ILE A 442 -27.76 -18.70 16.04
CA ILE A 442 -28.16 -17.82 14.93
C ILE A 442 -27.35 -16.52 14.93
N GLU A 443 -27.06 -15.94 16.11
CA GLU A 443 -26.19 -14.77 16.22
C GLU A 443 -24.77 -15.08 15.72
N LEU A 444 -24.20 -16.22 16.13
CA LEU A 444 -22.89 -16.66 15.64
C LEU A 444 -22.90 -16.89 14.11
N ALA A 445 -24.00 -17.39 13.55
CA ALA A 445 -24.15 -17.55 12.10
C ALA A 445 -24.08 -16.21 11.36
N ARG A 446 -24.78 -15.18 11.87
CA ARG A 446 -24.73 -13.82 11.30
C ARG A 446 -23.33 -13.25 11.36
N ASN A 447 -22.65 -13.38 12.51
CA ASN A 447 -21.26 -12.96 12.64
C ASN A 447 -20.35 -13.69 11.65
N GLN A 448 -20.60 -14.99 11.40
CA GLN A 448 -19.84 -15.77 10.43
C GLN A 448 -20.06 -15.27 8.99
N ASP A 449 -21.28 -14.89 8.61
CA ASP A 449 -21.59 -14.28 7.29
C ASP A 449 -20.94 -12.92 7.11
N GLU A 450 -20.89 -12.09 8.17
CA GLU A 450 -20.18 -10.80 8.13
C GLU A 450 -18.69 -10.98 7.83
N ILE A 451 -18.05 -11.99 8.43
CA ILE A 451 -16.64 -12.32 8.13
C ILE A 451 -16.50 -12.82 6.68
N ALA A 452 -17.45 -13.61 6.18
CA ALA A 452 -17.45 -14.06 4.78
C ALA A 452 -17.54 -12.88 3.79
N LEU A 453 -18.30 -11.83 4.14
CA LEU A 453 -18.36 -10.60 3.35
C LEU A 453 -17.02 -9.84 3.36
N LEU A 454 -16.33 -9.78 4.50
CA LEU A 454 -14.97 -9.21 4.58
C LEU A 454 -13.99 -10.00 3.69
N ALA A 455 -14.07 -11.33 3.69
CA ALA A 455 -13.25 -12.17 2.82
C ALA A 455 -13.54 -11.92 1.33
N ALA A 456 -14.80 -11.74 0.96
CA ALA A 456 -15.19 -11.39 -0.41
C ALA A 456 -14.64 -10.02 -0.85
N LYS A 457 -14.66 -9.01 0.03
CA LYS A 457 -14.07 -7.69 -0.23
C LYS A 457 -12.54 -7.75 -0.39
N SER A 458 -11.87 -8.53 0.45
CA SER A 458 -10.42 -8.74 0.35
C SER A 458 -10.03 -9.50 -0.92
N LEU A 459 -10.87 -10.43 -1.38
CA LEU A 459 -10.69 -11.14 -2.63
C LEU A 459 -10.75 -10.21 -3.85
N THR A 460 -11.60 -9.18 -3.83
CA THR A 460 -11.68 -8.20 -4.92
C THR A 460 -10.34 -7.48 -5.10
N LEU A 461 -9.74 -6.98 -4.01
CA LEU A 461 -8.42 -6.33 -4.07
C LEU A 461 -7.33 -7.27 -4.61
N LEU A 462 -7.31 -8.51 -4.14
CA LEU A 462 -6.32 -9.50 -4.60
C LEU A 462 -6.48 -9.86 -6.09
N LYS A 463 -7.68 -9.73 -6.66
CA LYS A 463 -7.94 -9.98 -8.07
C LYS A 463 -7.62 -8.79 -8.96
N GLU A 464 -7.84 -7.57 -8.48
CA GLU A 464 -7.49 -6.33 -9.18
C GLU A 464 -5.98 -6.21 -9.37
N GLU A 465 -5.21 -6.73 -8.42
CA GLU A 465 -3.76 -6.79 -8.48
C GLU A 465 -3.23 -7.80 -9.52
N GLY A 466 -3.90 -8.94 -9.68
CA GLY A 466 -3.72 -9.83 -10.83
C GLY A 466 -2.42 -10.65 -10.90
N SER A 467 -1.48 -10.51 -9.96
CA SER A 467 -0.18 -11.22 -10.00
C SER A 467 -0.10 -12.46 -9.11
N SER A 468 -1.07 -12.64 -8.21
CA SER A 468 -1.17 -13.78 -7.30
C SER A 468 -2.21 -14.80 -7.77
N VAL A 469 -1.94 -16.11 -7.60
CA VAL A 469 -2.84 -17.18 -8.07
C VAL A 469 -3.33 -18.07 -6.93
N ALA A 470 -2.43 -18.49 -6.03
CA ALA A 470 -2.77 -19.33 -4.88
C ALA A 470 -3.39 -18.53 -3.73
N PHE A 471 -3.02 -17.26 -3.54
CA PHE A 471 -3.62 -16.41 -2.51
C PHE A 471 -5.12 -16.14 -2.76
N PRO A 472 -5.54 -15.69 -3.96
CA PRO A 472 -6.97 -15.55 -4.25
C PRO A 472 -7.74 -16.85 -4.07
N GLU A 473 -7.18 -17.98 -4.49
CA GLU A 473 -7.81 -19.30 -4.30
C GLU A 473 -7.95 -19.66 -2.81
N ALA A 474 -6.92 -19.38 -1.99
CA ALA A 474 -7.00 -19.60 -0.55
C ALA A 474 -8.12 -18.78 0.10
N VAL A 475 -8.29 -17.53 -0.30
CA VAL A 475 -9.36 -16.65 0.19
C VAL A 475 -10.75 -17.13 -0.27
N VAL A 476 -10.86 -17.66 -1.50
CA VAL A 476 -12.10 -18.30 -1.98
C VAL A 476 -12.49 -19.46 -1.08
N GLN A 477 -11.54 -20.37 -0.78
CA GLN A 477 -11.83 -21.53 0.07
C GLN A 477 -12.21 -21.10 1.49
N ILE A 478 -11.50 -20.13 2.07
CA ILE A 478 -11.81 -19.55 3.38
C ILE A 478 -13.24 -19.02 3.41
N ARG A 479 -13.63 -18.21 2.43
CA ARG A 479 -14.98 -17.65 2.34
C ARG A 479 -16.03 -18.75 2.23
N ASP A 480 -15.81 -19.76 1.40
CA ASP A 480 -16.77 -20.85 1.20
C ASP A 480 -16.92 -21.73 2.46
N ASP A 481 -15.84 -21.89 3.23
CA ASP A 481 -15.86 -22.50 4.56
C ASP A 481 -16.65 -21.65 5.56
N MET A 482 -16.45 -20.33 5.57
CA MET A 482 -17.23 -19.41 6.42
C MET A 482 -18.73 -19.53 6.12
N LEU A 483 -19.14 -19.50 4.85
CA LEU A 483 -20.54 -19.68 4.46
C LEU A 483 -21.11 -21.05 4.86
N THR A 484 -20.28 -22.09 4.83
CA THR A 484 -20.70 -23.43 5.26
C THR A 484 -20.87 -23.50 6.78
N SER A 485 -19.94 -22.92 7.54
CA SER A 485 -20.03 -22.75 8.99
C SER A 485 -21.29 -21.97 9.37
N ALA A 486 -21.59 -20.85 8.68
CA ALA A 486 -22.77 -20.03 8.93
C ALA A 486 -24.07 -20.84 8.80
N ARG A 487 -24.27 -21.53 7.67
CA ARG A 487 -25.45 -22.38 7.44
C ARG A 487 -25.63 -23.49 8.48
N ARG A 488 -24.54 -24.04 9.02
CA ARG A 488 -24.59 -25.06 10.10
C ARG A 488 -25.00 -24.42 11.43
N LEU A 489 -24.42 -23.27 11.76
CA LEU A 489 -24.78 -22.49 12.95
C LEU A 489 -26.24 -22.02 12.94
N GLU A 490 -26.81 -21.66 11.78
CA GLU A 490 -28.24 -21.32 11.67
C GLU A 490 -29.16 -22.48 12.07
N ARG A 491 -28.72 -23.72 11.82
CA ARG A 491 -29.41 -24.96 12.19
C ARG A 491 -29.11 -25.42 13.62
N ALA A 492 -28.37 -24.62 14.40
CA ALA A 492 -27.86 -24.97 15.72
C ALA A 492 -26.91 -26.19 15.74
N ASP A 493 -26.29 -26.50 14.59
CA ASP A 493 -25.25 -27.52 14.51
C ASP A 493 -23.90 -26.90 14.89
N VAL A 494 -23.54 -27.10 16.16
CA VAL A 494 -22.28 -26.68 16.78
C VAL A 494 -21.32 -27.86 16.99
N GLY A 495 -21.57 -29.00 16.33
CA GLY A 495 -20.82 -30.24 16.53
C GLY A 495 -19.37 -30.20 16.04
N GLU A 496 -18.67 -31.33 16.16
CA GLU A 496 -17.25 -31.47 15.81
C GLU A 496 -16.94 -31.01 14.38
N VAL A 497 -17.84 -31.31 13.45
CA VAL A 497 -17.69 -30.97 12.03
C VAL A 497 -17.71 -29.45 11.81
N THR A 498 -18.56 -28.70 12.52
CA THR A 498 -18.63 -27.22 12.46
C THR A 498 -17.37 -26.61 13.03
N GLN A 499 -16.96 -27.08 14.22
CA GLN A 499 -15.75 -26.60 14.90
C GLN A 499 -14.50 -26.88 14.07
N ALA A 500 -14.43 -28.04 13.40
CA ALA A 500 -13.31 -28.37 12.53
C ALA A 500 -13.23 -27.45 11.31
N ILE A 501 -14.36 -27.08 10.68
CA ILE A 501 -14.38 -26.09 9.58
C ILE A 501 -13.89 -24.73 10.10
N GLN A 502 -14.40 -24.28 11.25
CA GLN A 502 -13.98 -23.02 11.85
C GLN A 502 -12.49 -22.99 12.19
N LYS A 503 -11.94 -24.12 12.64
CA LYS A 503 -10.50 -24.26 12.88
C LYS A 503 -9.69 -24.24 11.57
N ASP A 504 -10.17 -24.90 10.52
CA ASP A 504 -9.57 -24.84 9.18
C ASP A 504 -9.53 -23.39 8.65
N ILE A 505 -10.57 -22.59 8.92
CA ILE A 505 -10.61 -21.15 8.60
C ILE A 505 -9.54 -20.37 9.38
N ILE A 506 -9.46 -20.58 10.71
CA ILE A 506 -8.50 -19.90 11.58
C ILE A 506 -7.06 -20.14 11.10
N GLU A 507 -6.69 -21.40 10.92
CA GLU A 507 -5.33 -21.76 10.48
C GLU A 507 -5.01 -21.16 9.11
N ALA A 508 -5.99 -21.10 8.20
CA ALA A 508 -5.79 -20.50 6.89
C ALA A 508 -5.61 -18.98 6.92
N LEU A 509 -6.33 -18.29 7.80
CA LEU A 509 -6.15 -16.85 8.03
C LEU A 509 -4.77 -16.56 8.66
N GLU A 510 -4.32 -17.39 9.60
CA GLU A 510 -2.98 -17.31 10.18
C GLU A 510 -1.90 -17.51 9.12
N GLU A 511 -2.02 -18.52 8.26
CA GLU A 511 -1.07 -18.77 7.16
C GLU A 511 -0.98 -17.61 6.17
N ILE A 512 -2.11 -16.99 5.82
CA ILE A 512 -2.13 -15.79 4.96
C ILE A 512 -1.42 -14.63 5.66
N LEU A 513 -1.73 -14.38 6.93
CA LEU A 513 -1.10 -13.31 7.71
C LEU A 513 0.41 -13.49 7.80
N ASP A 514 0.85 -14.71 8.09
CA ASP A 514 2.26 -15.09 8.16
C ASP A 514 3.01 -14.82 6.85
N ALA A 515 2.33 -15.00 5.73
CA ALA A 515 2.93 -14.79 4.42
C ALA A 515 2.95 -13.30 4.04
N LEU A 516 1.89 -12.54 4.35
CA LEU A 516 1.84 -11.09 4.17
C LEU A 516 2.87 -10.37 5.04
N GLN A 517 3.04 -10.78 6.30
CA GLN A 517 4.04 -10.23 7.22
C GLN A 517 5.46 -10.43 6.69
N LYS A 518 5.79 -11.65 6.27
CA LYS A 518 7.10 -11.96 5.68
C LYS A 518 7.37 -11.14 4.41
N GLU A 519 6.33 -10.87 3.62
CA GLU A 519 6.48 -10.04 2.43
C GLU A 519 6.69 -8.56 2.80
N LEU A 520 5.97 -8.04 3.79
CA LEU A 520 6.20 -6.70 4.34
C LEU A 520 7.62 -6.53 4.90
N GLU A 521 8.12 -7.49 5.67
CA GLU A 521 9.50 -7.48 6.19
C GLU A 521 10.53 -7.44 5.05
N LYS A 522 10.37 -8.28 4.02
CA LYS A 522 11.27 -8.25 2.84
C LYS A 522 11.25 -6.91 2.11
N THR A 523 10.07 -6.28 1.97
CA THR A 523 9.97 -4.97 1.33
C THR A 523 10.71 -3.90 2.14
N LYS A 524 10.69 -3.99 3.48
CA LYS A 524 11.44 -3.09 4.37
C LYS A 524 12.94 -3.33 4.31
N ASP A 525 13.38 -4.60 4.31
CA ASP A 525 14.80 -4.95 4.21
C ASP A 525 15.41 -4.50 2.87
N ARG A 526 14.65 -4.61 1.77
CA ARG A 526 15.05 -4.10 0.46
C ARG A 526 15.26 -2.59 0.42
N LYS A 527 14.54 -1.82 1.24
CA LYS A 527 14.72 -0.36 1.36
C LYS A 527 15.98 0.02 2.16
N GLN A 528 16.48 -0.88 3.01
CA GLN A 528 17.65 -0.62 3.87
C GLN A 528 18.99 -1.03 3.23
N GLN A 529 18.97 -1.89 2.20
CA GLN A 529 20.20 -2.29 1.50
C GLN A 529 20.50 -1.36 0.31
N PRO A 530 21.76 -0.91 0.14
CA PRO A 530 22.17 -0.18 -1.06
C PRO A 530 21.97 -1.06 -2.30
N GLN A 531 21.13 -0.62 -3.23
CA GLN A 531 20.94 -1.32 -4.51
C GLN A 531 22.25 -1.32 -5.30
N GLN A 532 22.79 -2.51 -5.58
CA GLN A 532 23.78 -2.66 -6.65
C GLN A 532 23.09 -2.44 -8.01
N PRO A 533 23.77 -1.81 -8.98
CA PRO A 533 23.21 -1.60 -10.31
C PRO A 533 23.03 -2.95 -11.02
N GLN A 534 21.78 -3.44 -11.03
CA GLN A 534 21.38 -4.59 -11.85
C GLN A 534 20.90 -4.10 -13.22
N GLN A 535 21.20 -4.91 -14.23
CA GLN A 535 20.91 -4.68 -15.65
C GLN A 535 19.46 -4.25 -15.92
N PRO A 536 19.23 -3.49 -17.02
CA PRO A 536 17.92 -2.99 -17.41
C PRO A 536 17.01 -4.15 -17.82
N GLN A 537 16.35 -4.75 -16.84
CA GLN A 537 15.29 -5.72 -17.04
C GLN A 537 13.97 -4.94 -17.12
N GLN A 538 13.14 -5.30 -18.11
CA GLN A 538 11.88 -4.62 -18.40
C GLN A 538 11.07 -4.34 -17.12
N PRO A 539 10.37 -3.20 -17.05
CA PRO A 539 9.58 -2.80 -15.89
C PRO A 539 8.31 -3.66 -15.79
N GLN A 540 8.46 -4.95 -15.47
CA GLN A 540 7.34 -5.81 -15.09
C GLN A 540 6.94 -5.49 -13.64
N ASP A 541 5.64 -5.36 -13.43
CA ASP A 541 5.07 -5.16 -12.09
C ASP A 541 5.47 -6.36 -11.22
N GLN A 542 6.11 -6.09 -10.09
CA GLN A 542 6.54 -7.14 -9.18
C GLN A 542 5.31 -7.75 -8.54
N PRO A 543 5.23 -9.08 -8.42
CA PRO A 543 4.05 -9.69 -7.84
C PRO A 543 3.88 -9.27 -6.38
N LEU A 544 2.63 -9.15 -5.92
CA LEU A 544 2.30 -8.79 -4.54
C LEU A 544 3.00 -9.72 -3.55
N VAL A 545 3.08 -11.01 -3.89
CA VAL A 545 3.73 -12.03 -3.07
C VAL A 545 4.75 -12.81 -3.89
N ASP A 546 5.86 -13.21 -3.29
CA ASP A 546 6.88 -14.00 -4.00
C ASP A 546 6.40 -15.42 -4.36
N ALA A 547 7.03 -16.01 -5.39
CA ALA A 547 6.69 -17.35 -5.86
C ALA A 547 6.86 -18.43 -4.77
N LEU A 548 7.74 -18.21 -3.80
CA LEU A 548 7.96 -19.14 -2.70
C LEU A 548 6.76 -19.15 -1.74
N ALA A 549 6.19 -17.98 -1.44
CA ALA A 549 4.99 -17.84 -0.63
C ALA A 549 3.75 -18.35 -1.37
N GLU A 550 3.64 -18.14 -2.67
CA GLU A 550 2.61 -18.79 -3.52
C GLU A 550 2.68 -20.32 -3.44
N LEU A 551 3.89 -20.91 -3.56
CA LEU A 551 4.08 -22.36 -3.42
C LEU A 551 3.78 -22.87 -2.01
N LYS A 552 4.15 -22.10 -0.97
CA LYS A 552 3.82 -22.44 0.41
C LYS A 552 2.31 -22.43 0.64
N MET A 553 1.60 -21.46 0.05
CA MET A 553 0.14 -21.37 0.11
C MET A 553 -0.51 -22.56 -0.61
N LEU A 554 -0.01 -22.93 -1.79
CA LEU A 554 -0.49 -24.12 -2.51
C LEU A 554 -0.29 -25.41 -1.70
N ARG A 555 0.87 -25.55 -1.06
CA ARG A 555 1.15 -26.67 -0.15
C ARG A 555 0.18 -26.70 1.02
N SER A 556 -0.15 -25.54 1.59
CA SER A 556 -1.05 -25.47 2.74
C SER A 556 -2.50 -25.81 2.38
N LEU A 557 -2.97 -25.35 1.21
CA LEU A 557 -4.26 -25.76 0.63
C LEU A 557 -4.32 -27.29 0.46
N GLN A 558 -3.29 -27.89 -0.12
CA GLN A 558 -3.23 -29.34 -0.30
C GLN A 558 -3.21 -30.11 1.03
N TYR A 559 -2.50 -29.59 2.03
CA TYR A 559 -2.45 -30.19 3.36
C TYR A 559 -3.80 -30.15 4.06
N ARG A 560 -4.54 -29.02 3.97
CA ARG A 560 -5.89 -28.88 4.52
C ARG A 560 -6.87 -29.87 3.87
N VAL A 561 -6.86 -29.99 2.54
CA VAL A 561 -7.68 -31.01 1.84
C VAL A 561 -7.35 -32.41 2.34
N ASN A 562 -6.05 -32.75 2.44
CA ASN A 562 -5.64 -34.06 2.94
C ASN A 562 -6.10 -34.34 4.38
N ARG A 563 -5.96 -33.36 5.28
CA ARG A 563 -6.39 -33.47 6.68
C ARG A 563 -7.90 -33.66 6.78
N ARG A 564 -8.69 -32.87 6.04
CA ARG A 564 -10.14 -32.95 6.05
C ARG A 564 -10.65 -34.28 5.49
N THR A 565 -10.07 -34.75 4.38
CA THR A 565 -10.39 -36.06 3.82
C THR A 565 -10.12 -37.17 4.84
N ARG A 566 -9.01 -37.12 5.58
CA ARG A 566 -8.71 -38.10 6.64
C ARG A 566 -9.69 -38.02 7.81
N GLN A 567 -10.12 -36.83 8.21
CA GLN A 567 -11.10 -36.65 9.29
C GLN A 567 -12.46 -37.22 8.89
N LEU A 568 -12.97 -36.87 7.71
CA LEU A 568 -14.23 -37.41 7.20
C LEU A 568 -14.16 -38.93 6.98
N GLY A 569 -13.03 -39.44 6.49
CA GLY A 569 -12.82 -40.88 6.31
C GLY A 569 -12.89 -41.68 7.62
N ARG A 570 -12.64 -41.07 8.79
CA ARG A 570 -12.83 -41.73 10.10
C ARG A 570 -14.29 -41.82 10.53
N LEU A 571 -15.16 -40.99 9.95
CA LEU A 571 -16.61 -41.00 10.21
C LEU A 571 -17.35 -41.98 9.29
N VAL A 572 -16.67 -42.56 8.29
CA VAL A 572 -17.24 -43.52 7.35
C VAL A 572 -17.02 -44.94 7.87
N GLU A 573 -18.10 -45.64 8.18
CA GLU A 573 -18.08 -47.07 8.47
C GLU A 573 -18.20 -47.87 7.16
N GLY A 574 -17.11 -48.52 6.73
CA GLY A 574 -17.06 -49.32 5.50
C GLY A 574 -16.40 -48.59 4.31
N GLU A 575 -16.65 -49.06 3.08
CA GLU A 575 -16.01 -48.51 1.87
C GLU A 575 -16.66 -47.22 1.34
N GLN A 576 -17.91 -46.92 1.74
CA GLN A 576 -18.67 -45.78 1.21
C GLN A 576 -19.36 -44.98 2.32
N ALA A 577 -19.30 -43.65 2.20
CA ALA A 577 -20.05 -42.74 3.07
C ALA A 577 -21.55 -42.87 2.80
N GLN A 578 -22.34 -43.06 3.86
CA GLN A 578 -23.80 -43.13 3.79
C GLN A 578 -24.48 -41.86 4.31
N ASP A 579 -23.80 -41.10 5.17
CA ASP A 579 -24.30 -39.83 5.71
C ASP A 579 -24.30 -38.75 4.60
N PRO A 580 -25.46 -38.17 4.25
CA PRO A 580 -25.56 -37.11 3.25
C PRO A 580 -24.64 -35.91 3.51
N ASP A 581 -24.42 -35.54 4.77
CA ASP A 581 -23.55 -34.41 5.14
C ASP A 581 -22.08 -34.73 4.84
N VAL A 582 -21.65 -35.96 5.12
CA VAL A 582 -20.30 -36.44 4.83
C VAL A 582 -20.08 -36.54 3.31
N ILE A 583 -21.06 -37.06 2.57
CA ILE A 583 -21.01 -37.12 1.10
C ILE A 583 -20.86 -35.73 0.50
N GLN A 584 -21.65 -34.76 0.95
CA GLN A 584 -21.57 -33.37 0.46
C GLN A 584 -20.18 -32.76 0.73
N GLN A 585 -19.59 -32.99 1.90
CA GLN A 585 -18.25 -32.47 2.20
C GLN A 585 -17.15 -33.15 1.38
N LEU A 586 -17.25 -34.45 1.13
CA LEU A 586 -16.32 -35.16 0.24
C LEU A 586 -16.39 -34.62 -1.20
N GLN A 587 -17.60 -34.33 -1.70
CA GLN A 587 -17.77 -33.67 -3.00
C GLN A 587 -17.11 -32.28 -3.02
N GLN A 588 -17.31 -31.47 -1.98
CA GLN A 588 -16.65 -30.15 -1.88
C GLN A 588 -15.12 -30.29 -1.88
N LEU A 589 -14.56 -31.26 -1.16
CA LEU A 589 -13.12 -31.53 -1.17
C LEU A 589 -12.60 -31.96 -2.54
N SER A 590 -13.39 -32.72 -3.31
CA SER A 590 -13.02 -33.09 -4.69
C SER A 590 -12.92 -31.86 -5.60
N VAL A 591 -13.85 -30.91 -5.46
CA VAL A 591 -13.82 -29.64 -6.21
C VAL A 591 -12.61 -28.81 -5.81
N ARG A 592 -12.29 -28.72 -4.51
CA ARG A 592 -11.09 -28.03 -4.02
C ARG A 592 -9.82 -28.67 -4.54
N GLN A 593 -9.73 -30.00 -4.55
CA GLN A 593 -8.57 -30.71 -5.08
C GLN A 593 -8.36 -30.39 -6.57
N ALA A 594 -9.43 -30.37 -7.36
CA ALA A 594 -9.37 -29.98 -8.77
C ALA A 594 -8.94 -28.52 -8.94
N LYS A 595 -9.39 -27.61 -8.06
CA LYS A 595 -8.96 -26.20 -8.08
C LYS A 595 -7.51 -26.02 -7.69
N ILE A 596 -7.02 -26.70 -6.67
CA ILE A 596 -5.59 -26.70 -6.30
C ILE A 596 -4.73 -27.21 -7.47
N GLN A 597 -5.18 -28.26 -8.16
CA GLN A 597 -4.49 -28.74 -9.36
C GLN A 597 -4.46 -27.69 -10.48
N GLN A 598 -5.58 -26.98 -10.70
CA GLN A 598 -5.64 -25.88 -11.66
C GLN A 598 -4.69 -24.74 -11.28
N THR A 599 -4.73 -24.27 -10.04
CA THR A 599 -3.83 -23.25 -9.49
C THR A 599 -2.37 -23.65 -9.62
N ALA A 600 -2.04 -24.93 -9.39
CA ALA A 600 -0.68 -25.45 -9.57
C ALA A 600 -0.22 -25.38 -11.03
N ALA A 601 -1.11 -25.72 -11.97
CA ALA A 601 -0.84 -25.61 -13.39
C ALA A 601 -0.69 -24.16 -13.84
N ASP A 602 -1.53 -23.26 -13.33
CA ASP A 602 -1.48 -21.82 -13.64
C ASP A 602 -0.17 -21.18 -13.12
N LEU A 603 0.24 -21.55 -11.91
CA LEU A 603 1.51 -21.11 -11.31
C LEU A 603 2.72 -21.65 -12.10
N ALA A 604 2.68 -22.92 -12.53
CA ALA A 604 3.74 -23.51 -13.34
C ALA A 604 3.83 -22.92 -14.75
N ALA A 605 2.68 -22.53 -15.33
CA ALA A 605 2.61 -21.91 -16.64
C ALA A 605 3.01 -20.43 -16.65
N GLY A 606 3.25 -19.83 -15.47
CA GLY A 606 3.59 -18.41 -15.37
C GLY A 606 2.44 -17.49 -15.78
N ARG A 607 1.17 -17.93 -15.67
CA ARG A 607 -0.01 -17.09 -15.96
C ARG A 607 -0.20 -15.92 -14.99
N ASN A 608 0.75 -15.77 -14.07
CA ASN A 608 0.85 -14.73 -13.06
C ASN A 608 1.89 -13.65 -13.42
N ARG A 609 2.43 -13.67 -14.64
CA ARG A 609 3.47 -12.76 -15.15
C ARG A 609 3.09 -12.08 -16.46
#